data_AF-A0A520V8A2-F1
#
_entry.id   AF-A0A520V8A2-F1
#
_cell.length_a   1.000
_cell.length_b   1.000
_cell.length_c   1.000
_cell.angle_alpha   90.00
_cell.angle_beta   90.00
_cell.angle_gamma   90.00
#
_symmetry.space_group_name_H-M   'P 1'
#
loop_
_entity.id
_entity.type
_entity.pdbx_description
1 polymer ?
#
loop_
_entity_poly.entity_id
_entity_poly.type
_entity_poly.pdbx_seq_one_letter_code
_entity_poly.pdbx_strand_id
1 'polypeptide(L)'
;MAHWLILGSLNIYFARNFKYKNWIIIFFFSYLTSAYIAVMMFIVFVTDLFKRITAKEINLIKVFKLSLIFICFSFLSLYIIGYIEPGTKLSTSGFGIYKANLATFFDSNDLWSNIFSDIKSVEGEHEGFAFLGSGIIFLLITTIFISFYKKKSINLNKILGLKYILIISILLFILALSNNIHLSNLNLIYIDLPKFIEKIFGIIRASGRMVWIPFYLIYILIFIVINSFDDKKIWRIIILLALTVNVIDLNKVSNLFIMKTGDINIHYKKVYSGPQHKSEYKYWEMQWNTPLKSKEWDDFSRIYRQINYIYPKNRPDNYFILALYAAKNKMSVNFGSFSRVKKQQVIEEVAKLKLIIKNSNYESNTLYYFNNKTDWDYAKNNRRDGDLVAVIDGLMILAPEYYIKLGKN
;
A
#
# COMPACT_ATOMS: atom_id res chain seq x y z
N MET A 1 0.78 -1.65 -8.10
CA MET A 1 1.79 -0.62 -7.82
C MET A 1 1.86 0.36 -8.99
N ALA A 2 1.93 1.67 -8.73
CA ALA A 2 1.92 2.72 -9.77
C ALA A 2 3.34 3.16 -10.18
N HIS A 3 4.30 2.24 -10.25
CA HIS A 3 5.71 2.58 -10.55
C HIS A 3 5.93 3.17 -11.95
N TRP A 4 4.97 3.02 -12.86
CA TRP A 4 4.96 3.72 -14.14
C TRP A 4 5.05 5.25 -13.96
N LEU A 5 4.60 5.81 -12.83
CA LEU A 5 4.78 7.22 -12.48
C LEU A 5 6.24 7.58 -12.19
N ILE A 6 7.00 6.66 -11.58
CA ILE A 6 8.44 6.86 -11.35
C ILE A 6 9.15 6.91 -12.70
N LEU A 7 8.92 5.91 -13.56
CA LEU A 7 9.47 5.87 -14.92
C LEU A 7 9.02 7.09 -15.75
N GLY A 8 7.76 7.49 -15.65
CA GLY A 8 7.25 8.68 -16.31
C GLY A 8 7.96 9.96 -15.85
N SER A 9 8.27 10.07 -14.56
CA SER A 9 8.98 11.24 -14.02
C SER A 9 10.44 11.28 -14.47
N LEU A 10 11.12 10.11 -14.54
CA LEU A 10 12.45 9.99 -15.13
C LEU A 10 12.44 10.32 -16.63
N ASN A 11 11.40 9.91 -17.36
CA ASN A 11 11.24 10.26 -18.77
C ASN A 11 11.06 11.78 -18.96
N ILE A 12 10.24 12.44 -18.13
CA ILE A 12 10.10 13.91 -18.12
C ILE A 12 11.43 14.58 -17.77
N TYR A 13 12.15 14.04 -16.78
CA TYR A 13 13.47 14.53 -16.38
C TYR A 13 14.48 14.49 -17.52
N PHE A 14 14.55 13.41 -18.30
CA PHE A 14 15.47 13.30 -19.44
C PHE A 14 14.96 13.94 -20.73
N ALA A 15 13.75 14.50 -20.75
CA ALA A 15 13.21 15.16 -21.93
C ALA A 15 14.01 16.42 -22.31
N ARG A 16 14.33 16.54 -23.61
CA ARG A 16 15.10 17.66 -24.18
C ARG A 16 14.49 19.02 -23.86
N ASN A 17 13.17 19.14 -23.98
CA ASN A 17 12.47 20.41 -23.75
C ASN A 17 11.74 20.39 -22.41
N PHE A 18 11.84 21.48 -21.66
CA PHE A 18 11.11 21.62 -20.41
C PHE A 18 9.61 21.83 -20.65
N LYS A 19 8.79 20.85 -20.23
CA LYS A 19 7.33 20.93 -20.28
C LYS A 19 6.75 20.80 -18.89
N TYR A 20 6.58 21.93 -18.20
CA TYR A 20 6.07 21.98 -16.83
C TYR A 20 4.67 21.33 -16.67
N LYS A 21 3.81 21.42 -17.70
CA LYS A 21 2.51 20.73 -17.71
C LYS A 21 2.63 19.22 -17.46
N ASN A 22 3.67 18.58 -17.97
CA ASN A 22 3.88 17.15 -17.77
C ASN A 22 4.14 16.82 -16.30
N TRP A 23 4.87 17.69 -15.59
CA TRP A 23 5.07 17.57 -14.15
C TRP A 23 3.74 17.65 -13.39
N ILE A 24 2.91 18.66 -13.68
CA ILE A 24 1.59 18.81 -13.06
C ILE A 24 0.70 17.57 -13.25
N ILE A 25 0.64 17.04 -14.48
CA ILE A 25 -0.16 15.85 -14.80
C ILE A 25 0.33 14.65 -13.98
N ILE A 26 1.64 14.41 -13.95
CA ILE A 26 2.16 13.23 -13.27
C ILE A 26 1.99 13.34 -11.75
N PHE A 27 2.08 14.55 -11.17
CA PHE A 27 1.79 14.79 -9.75
C PHE A 27 0.32 14.55 -9.41
N PHE A 28 -0.62 14.94 -10.28
CA PHE A 28 -2.04 14.63 -10.06
C PHE A 28 -2.26 13.13 -9.84
N PHE A 29 -1.72 12.30 -10.73
CA PHE A 29 -1.83 10.85 -10.62
C PHE A 29 -1.02 10.27 -9.45
N SER A 30 0.09 10.89 -9.06
CA SER A 30 0.83 10.44 -7.88
C SER A 30 0.08 10.69 -6.58
N TYR A 31 -0.61 11.83 -6.47
CA TYR A 31 -1.49 12.12 -5.33
C TYR A 31 -2.68 11.15 -5.24
N LEU A 32 -3.22 10.69 -6.36
CA LEU A 32 -4.29 9.69 -6.39
C LEU A 32 -3.82 8.28 -5.98
N THR A 33 -2.53 7.99 -6.06
CA THR A 33 -2.02 6.62 -5.94
C THR A 33 -1.20 6.39 -4.68
N SER A 34 -0.20 7.22 -4.40
CA SER A 34 0.69 7.03 -3.24
C SER A 34 1.48 8.30 -2.92
N ALA A 35 1.42 8.71 -1.64
CA ALA A 35 2.23 9.80 -1.12
C ALA A 35 3.74 9.55 -1.28
N TYR A 36 4.20 8.29 -1.20
CA TYR A 36 5.63 7.96 -1.38
C TYR A 36 6.09 8.20 -2.82
N ILE A 37 5.26 7.83 -3.80
CA ILE A 37 5.55 8.10 -5.21
C ILE A 37 5.59 9.61 -5.46
N ALA A 38 4.64 10.37 -4.87
CA ALA A 38 4.65 11.82 -4.96
C ALA A 38 5.94 12.44 -4.38
N VAL A 39 6.43 11.96 -3.24
CA VAL A 39 7.71 12.41 -2.64
C VAL A 39 8.90 12.12 -3.57
N MET A 40 9.01 10.89 -4.09
CA MET A 40 10.10 10.55 -5.02
C MET A 40 10.07 11.46 -6.26
N MET A 41 8.89 11.67 -6.83
CA MET A 41 8.72 12.54 -7.99
C MET A 41 9.01 14.01 -7.69
N PHE A 42 8.70 14.49 -6.48
CA PHE A 42 9.09 15.82 -6.02
C PHE A 42 10.60 15.99 -6.01
N ILE A 43 11.33 15.00 -5.52
CA ILE A 43 12.79 15.01 -5.52
C ILE A 43 13.33 15.03 -6.95
N VAL A 44 12.79 14.21 -7.87
CA VAL A 44 13.17 14.24 -9.30
C VAL A 44 12.81 15.60 -9.95
N PHE A 45 11.66 16.17 -9.64
CA PHE A 45 11.20 17.47 -10.16
C PHE A 45 12.13 18.61 -9.73
N VAL A 46 12.47 18.69 -8.44
CA VAL A 46 13.43 19.67 -7.93
C VAL A 46 14.80 19.48 -8.59
N THR A 47 15.22 18.23 -8.79
CA THR A 47 16.45 17.92 -9.52
C THR A 47 16.39 18.37 -10.99
N ASP A 48 15.23 18.27 -11.65
CA ASP A 48 15.02 18.79 -13.02
C ASP A 48 15.16 20.31 -13.05
N LEU A 49 14.53 21.02 -12.11
CA LEU A 49 14.66 22.47 -12.00
C LEU A 49 16.12 22.89 -11.80
N PHE A 50 16.83 22.22 -10.88
CA PHE A 50 18.25 22.50 -10.64
C PHE A 50 19.11 22.27 -11.88
N LYS A 51 18.92 21.13 -12.56
CA LYS A 51 19.58 20.80 -13.84
C LYS A 51 19.33 21.89 -14.90
N ARG A 52 18.11 22.42 -14.97
CA ARG A 52 17.75 23.43 -15.98
C ARG A 52 18.28 24.82 -15.65
N ILE A 53 18.41 25.16 -14.36
CA ILE A 53 19.12 26.37 -13.91
C ILE A 53 20.59 26.26 -14.31
N THR A 54 21.26 25.15 -14.01
CA THR A 54 22.69 24.99 -14.32
C THR A 54 22.96 24.94 -15.83
N ALA A 55 22.02 24.42 -16.61
CA ALA A 55 22.04 24.46 -18.07
C ALA A 55 21.63 25.83 -18.66
N LYS A 56 21.29 26.83 -17.82
CA LYS A 56 20.79 28.16 -18.21
C LYS A 56 19.53 28.14 -19.10
N GLU A 57 18.74 27.06 -19.05
CA GLU A 57 17.46 26.94 -19.77
C GLU A 57 16.32 27.72 -19.10
N ILE A 58 16.41 27.90 -17.78
CA ILE A 58 15.45 28.66 -16.96
C ILE A 58 16.21 29.51 -15.93
N ASN A 59 15.63 30.64 -15.55
CA ASN A 59 16.17 31.52 -14.50
C ASN A 59 15.45 31.30 -13.15
N LEU A 60 16.02 31.86 -12.08
CA LEU A 60 15.47 31.74 -10.72
C LEU A 60 14.06 32.34 -10.59
N ILE A 61 13.77 33.44 -11.30
CA ILE A 61 12.44 34.07 -11.29
C ILE A 61 11.39 33.11 -11.87
N LYS A 62 11.69 32.43 -12.97
CA LYS A 62 10.81 31.43 -13.57
C LYS A 62 10.62 30.24 -12.62
N VAL A 63 11.67 29.80 -11.95
CA VAL A 63 11.58 28.73 -10.93
C VAL A 63 10.65 29.14 -9.79
N PHE A 64 10.79 30.35 -9.25
CA PHE A 64 9.90 30.85 -8.21
C PHE A 64 8.43 30.85 -8.65
N LYS A 65 8.13 31.36 -9.84
CA LYS A 65 6.77 31.34 -10.43
C LYS A 65 6.22 29.92 -10.55
N LEU A 66 7.02 28.99 -11.07
CA LEU A 66 6.63 27.59 -11.23
C LEU A 66 6.44 26.88 -9.88
N SER A 67 7.26 27.19 -8.87
CA SER A 67 7.09 26.66 -7.53
C SER A 67 5.80 27.16 -6.87
N LEU A 68 5.44 28.43 -7.06
CA LEU A 68 4.17 28.97 -6.55
C LEU A 68 2.96 28.27 -7.21
N ILE A 69 2.98 28.13 -8.53
CA ILE A 69 1.94 27.38 -9.27
C ILE A 69 1.86 25.93 -8.77
N PHE A 70 3.02 25.29 -8.56
CA PHE A 70 3.09 23.92 -8.08
C PHE A 70 2.44 23.77 -6.70
N ILE A 71 2.74 24.67 -5.77
CA ILE A 71 2.20 24.66 -4.41
C ILE A 71 0.68 24.84 -4.44
N CYS A 72 0.17 25.84 -5.17
CA CYS A 72 -1.26 26.07 -5.30
C CYS A 72 -1.97 24.86 -5.91
N PHE A 73 -1.42 24.29 -7.00
CA PHE A 73 -1.94 23.10 -7.64
C PHE A 73 -1.95 21.88 -6.70
N SER A 74 -0.87 21.67 -5.95
CA SER A 74 -0.73 20.54 -5.02
C SER A 74 -1.72 20.65 -3.88
N PHE A 75 -1.88 21.85 -3.30
CA PHE A 75 -2.84 22.10 -2.24
C PHE A 75 -4.27 21.84 -2.72
N LEU A 76 -4.65 22.39 -3.88
CA LEU A 76 -5.96 22.18 -4.47
C LEU A 76 -6.22 20.70 -4.78
N SER A 77 -5.24 20.00 -5.36
CA SER A 77 -5.35 18.57 -5.68
C SER A 77 -5.52 17.73 -4.42
N LEU A 78 -4.67 17.94 -3.41
CA LEU A 78 -4.74 17.22 -2.14
C LEU A 78 -6.06 17.51 -1.40
N TYR A 79 -6.58 18.73 -1.48
CA TYR A 79 -7.88 19.07 -0.93
C TYR A 79 -9.01 18.32 -1.63
N ILE A 80 -9.07 18.34 -2.97
CA ILE A 80 -10.10 17.65 -3.77
C ILE A 80 -10.06 16.14 -3.54
N ILE A 81 -8.88 15.54 -3.44
CA ILE A 81 -8.71 14.11 -3.18
C ILE A 81 -9.06 13.75 -1.73
N GLY A 82 -9.17 14.75 -0.85
CA GLY A 82 -9.51 14.57 0.56
C GLY A 82 -8.30 14.20 1.43
N TYR A 83 -7.06 14.50 1.02
CA TYR A 83 -5.86 14.28 1.85
C TYR A 83 -5.82 15.14 3.11
N ILE A 84 -6.48 16.30 3.09
CA ILE A 84 -6.45 17.27 4.18
C ILE A 84 -7.69 17.06 5.05
N GLU A 85 -7.56 16.30 6.14
CA GLU A 85 -8.61 16.15 7.17
C GLU A 85 -8.04 16.46 8.57
N PRO A 86 -8.77 17.20 9.43
CA PRO A 86 -8.35 17.45 10.81
C PRO A 86 -8.25 16.15 11.63
N GLY A 87 -7.16 15.98 12.40
CA GLY A 87 -7.01 14.88 13.36
C GLY A 87 -6.29 13.62 12.87
N THR A 88 -5.80 13.61 11.62
CA THR A 88 -4.87 12.59 11.12
C THR A 88 -3.45 12.85 11.64
N LYS A 89 -2.85 11.87 12.32
CA LYS A 89 -1.43 11.96 12.72
C LYS A 89 -0.56 11.83 11.46
N LEU A 90 0.23 12.87 11.17
CA LEU A 90 1.14 12.90 10.00
C LEU A 90 2.39 12.04 10.20
N SER A 91 2.85 11.85 11.45
CA SER A 91 3.98 10.99 11.78
C SER A 91 3.51 9.75 12.54
N THR A 92 4.04 8.60 12.14
CA THR A 92 3.82 7.30 12.79
C THR A 92 5.17 6.60 12.94
N SER A 93 5.32 5.72 13.94
CA SER A 93 6.55 4.94 14.10
C SER A 93 6.75 3.97 12.93
N GLY A 94 8.00 3.78 12.53
CA GLY A 94 8.38 2.81 11.51
C GLY A 94 9.62 3.15 10.68
N PHE A 95 10.13 4.38 10.75
CA PHE A 95 11.49 4.66 10.25
C PHE A 95 12.49 3.78 11.02
N GLY A 96 13.46 3.17 10.32
CA GLY A 96 14.35 2.15 10.93
C GLY A 96 13.80 0.72 10.89
N ILE A 97 12.50 0.54 10.66
CA ILE A 97 11.82 -0.77 10.57
C ILE A 97 11.48 -1.07 9.09
N TYR A 98 10.75 -0.16 8.44
CA TYR A 98 10.32 -0.32 7.05
C TYR A 98 11.35 0.25 6.06
N LYS A 99 12.51 -0.38 6.06
CA LYS A 99 13.73 0.05 5.35
C LYS A 99 14.12 -0.92 4.25
N ALA A 100 15.06 -0.52 3.40
CA ALA A 100 15.69 -1.41 2.44
C ALA A 100 16.83 -2.19 3.09
N ASN A 101 16.98 -3.46 2.71
CA ASN A 101 18.17 -4.25 3.01
C ASN A 101 19.27 -3.92 1.98
N LEU A 102 20.55 -3.98 2.36
CA LEU A 102 21.65 -3.83 1.40
C LEU A 102 21.60 -4.87 0.28
N ALA A 103 21.07 -6.06 0.56
CA ALA A 103 20.91 -7.14 -0.42
C ALA A 103 19.67 -7.00 -1.32
N THR A 104 18.85 -5.94 -1.16
CA THR A 104 17.51 -5.83 -1.80
C THR A 104 17.49 -6.01 -3.32
N PHE A 105 18.57 -5.64 -4.02
CA PHE A 105 18.66 -5.80 -5.47
C PHE A 105 18.83 -7.25 -5.94
N PHE A 106 19.20 -8.16 -5.03
CA PHE A 106 19.46 -9.58 -5.29
C PHE A 106 18.57 -10.54 -4.50
N ASP A 107 17.81 -10.02 -3.53
CA ASP A 107 16.88 -10.78 -2.73
C ASP A 107 15.56 -11.02 -3.49
N SER A 108 15.27 -12.26 -3.86
CA SER A 108 14.06 -12.64 -4.61
C SER A 108 12.82 -12.83 -3.75
N ASN A 109 12.96 -12.80 -2.41
CA ASN A 109 11.90 -13.10 -1.45
C ASN A 109 11.23 -14.47 -1.70
N ASP A 110 12.03 -15.45 -2.15
CA ASP A 110 11.66 -16.81 -2.62
C ASP A 110 10.67 -16.86 -3.81
N LEU A 111 9.88 -15.81 -4.03
CA LEU A 111 8.76 -15.80 -4.95
C LEU A 111 9.15 -15.35 -6.36
N TRP A 112 10.02 -14.35 -6.46
CA TRP A 112 10.29 -13.63 -7.71
C TRP A 112 11.40 -14.24 -8.57
N SER A 113 11.97 -15.37 -8.13
CA SER A 113 13.01 -16.10 -8.87
C SER A 113 13.01 -17.58 -8.47
N ASN A 114 13.27 -18.45 -9.44
CA ASN A 114 13.63 -19.84 -9.24
C ASN A 114 15.16 -20.04 -9.19
N ILE A 115 15.93 -19.09 -9.74
CA ILE A 115 17.40 -19.11 -9.80
C ILE A 115 18.00 -18.54 -8.51
N PHE A 116 17.47 -17.41 -8.04
CA PHE A 116 17.93 -16.73 -6.82
C PHE A 116 17.07 -17.16 -5.64
N SER A 117 17.71 -17.66 -4.59
CA SER A 117 17.06 -17.97 -3.32
C SER A 117 16.73 -16.69 -2.54
N ASP A 118 15.75 -16.81 -1.63
CA ASP A 118 15.48 -15.80 -0.61
C ASP A 118 16.74 -15.46 0.20
N ILE A 119 16.93 -14.17 0.46
CA ILE A 119 17.94 -13.70 1.41
C ILE A 119 17.19 -13.29 2.67
N LYS A 120 17.46 -13.99 3.78
CA LYS A 120 16.77 -13.76 5.05
C LYS A 120 16.73 -12.27 5.38
N SER A 121 15.53 -11.73 5.51
CA SER A 121 15.29 -10.34 5.87
C SER A 121 14.59 -10.24 7.22
N VAL A 122 14.61 -9.04 7.82
CA VAL A 122 13.92 -8.75 9.07
C VAL A 122 12.51 -8.22 8.79
N GLU A 123 11.58 -8.41 9.72
CA GLU A 123 10.20 -7.92 9.57
C GLU A 123 10.16 -6.43 9.22
N GLY A 124 9.35 -6.07 8.22
CA GLY A 124 9.23 -4.71 7.68
C GLY A 124 10.10 -4.40 6.46
N GLU A 125 11.18 -5.14 6.22
CA GLU A 125 12.12 -4.87 5.11
C GLU A 125 11.52 -5.12 3.71
N HIS A 126 10.41 -5.85 3.63
CA HIS A 126 9.65 -6.06 2.39
C HIS A 126 9.16 -4.74 1.76
N GLU A 127 9.06 -3.65 2.54
CA GLU A 127 8.74 -2.31 2.01
C GLU A 127 9.85 -1.75 1.11
N GLY A 128 11.10 -2.16 1.34
CA GLY A 128 12.26 -1.81 0.53
C GLY A 128 12.63 -2.85 -0.52
N PHE A 129 11.72 -3.78 -0.86
CA PHE A 129 11.95 -4.79 -1.88
C PHE A 129 12.23 -4.16 -3.25
N ALA A 130 13.32 -4.59 -3.89
CA ALA A 130 13.79 -4.05 -5.17
C ALA A 130 14.59 -5.07 -6.00
N PHE A 131 14.18 -6.34 -5.98
CA PHE A 131 14.86 -7.39 -6.76
C PHE A 131 14.97 -7.01 -8.23
N LEU A 132 16.19 -6.98 -8.76
CA LEU A 132 16.46 -6.58 -10.14
C LEU A 132 15.87 -7.55 -11.17
N GLY A 133 15.65 -8.82 -10.80
CA GLY A 133 15.32 -9.88 -11.75
C GLY A 133 16.57 -10.50 -12.36
N SER A 134 16.57 -11.82 -12.53
CA SER A 134 17.72 -12.60 -12.99
C SER A 134 18.27 -12.13 -14.35
N GLY A 135 17.39 -11.81 -15.30
CA GLY A 135 17.81 -11.29 -16.61
C GLY A 135 18.56 -9.96 -16.52
N ILE A 136 18.13 -9.06 -15.64
CA ILE A 136 18.81 -7.76 -15.45
C ILE A 136 20.12 -7.95 -14.68
N ILE A 137 20.17 -8.85 -13.70
CA ILE A 137 21.42 -9.22 -13.02
C ILE A 137 22.42 -9.81 -14.02
N PHE A 138 21.96 -10.70 -14.92
CA PHE A 138 22.78 -11.22 -16.02
C PHE A 138 23.28 -10.10 -16.95
N LEU A 139 22.43 -9.15 -17.34
CA LEU A 139 22.85 -7.99 -18.13
C LEU A 139 23.85 -7.11 -17.37
N LEU A 140 23.65 -6.88 -16.08
CA LEU A 140 24.55 -6.11 -15.24
C LEU A 140 25.94 -6.74 -15.24
N ILE A 141 26.03 -8.04 -14.94
CA ILE A 141 27.28 -8.80 -14.90
C ILE A 141 27.99 -8.79 -16.26
N THR A 142 27.29 -9.14 -17.34
CA THR A 142 27.86 -9.17 -18.71
C THR A 142 28.33 -7.79 -19.17
N THR A 143 27.55 -6.74 -18.88
CA THR A 143 27.91 -5.35 -19.20
C THR A 143 29.16 -4.91 -18.45
N ILE A 144 29.28 -5.25 -17.17
CA ILE A 144 30.47 -4.96 -16.36
C ILE A 144 31.70 -5.66 -16.95
N PHE A 145 31.65 -6.99 -17.16
CA PHE A 145 32.77 -7.76 -17.69
C PHE A 145 33.24 -7.29 -19.07
N ILE A 146 32.32 -7.07 -20.01
CA ILE A 146 32.66 -6.63 -21.37
C ILE A 146 33.21 -5.20 -21.35
N SER A 147 32.67 -4.32 -20.49
CA SER A 147 33.19 -2.96 -20.34
C SER A 147 34.62 -2.96 -19.82
N PHE A 148 34.94 -3.80 -18.83
CA PHE A 148 36.31 -3.97 -18.34
C PHE A 148 37.24 -4.53 -19.43
N TYR A 149 36.83 -5.60 -20.12
CA TYR A 149 37.63 -6.21 -21.18
C TYR A 149 37.93 -5.24 -22.33
N LYS A 150 36.93 -4.49 -22.79
CA LYS A 150 37.08 -3.50 -23.87
C LYS A 150 37.62 -2.15 -23.38
N LYS A 151 37.96 -2.01 -22.09
CA LYS A 151 38.37 -0.75 -21.45
C LYS A 151 37.41 0.41 -21.77
N LYS A 152 36.11 0.11 -21.85
CA LYS A 152 35.08 1.09 -22.20
C LYS A 152 34.82 1.98 -20.99
N SER A 153 35.01 3.28 -21.14
CA SER A 153 34.60 4.27 -20.14
C SER A 153 33.32 4.98 -20.57
N ILE A 154 32.43 5.22 -19.63
CA ILE A 154 31.22 6.00 -19.85
C ILE A 154 31.49 7.41 -19.36
N ASN A 155 31.47 8.37 -20.28
CA ASN A 155 31.53 9.76 -19.89
C ASN A 155 30.13 10.22 -19.46
N LEU A 156 29.89 10.22 -18.14
CA LEU A 156 28.64 10.64 -17.52
C LEU A 156 28.23 12.08 -17.89
N ASN A 157 29.19 12.93 -18.28
CA ASN A 157 28.92 14.32 -18.68
C ASN A 157 28.28 14.45 -20.06
N LYS A 158 28.31 13.40 -20.91
CA LYS A 158 27.66 13.43 -22.23
C LYS A 158 26.13 13.44 -22.12
N ILE A 159 25.57 12.93 -21.03
CA ILE A 159 24.13 12.85 -20.82
C ILE A 159 23.74 13.96 -19.86
N LEU A 160 23.08 14.98 -20.40
CA LEU A 160 22.67 16.16 -19.65
C LEU A 160 21.81 15.75 -18.44
N GLY A 161 22.30 16.11 -17.25
CA GLY A 161 21.61 15.84 -15.99
C GLY A 161 21.92 14.49 -15.33
N LEU A 162 22.55 13.54 -16.02
CA LEU A 162 22.79 12.20 -15.46
C LEU A 162 23.56 12.27 -14.13
N LYS A 163 24.57 13.14 -14.03
CA LYS A 163 25.32 13.34 -12.78
C LYS A 163 24.45 13.78 -11.60
N TYR A 164 23.46 14.65 -11.83
CA TYR A 164 22.61 15.17 -10.75
C TYR A 164 21.67 14.08 -10.25
N ILE A 165 21.04 13.34 -11.16
CA ILE A 165 20.12 12.27 -10.76
C ILE A 165 20.87 11.08 -10.12
N LEU A 166 22.12 10.82 -10.51
CA LEU A 166 22.97 9.82 -9.85
C LEU A 166 23.29 10.20 -8.40
N ILE A 167 23.64 11.46 -8.14
CA ILE A 167 23.87 11.94 -6.76
C ILE A 167 22.59 11.77 -5.93
N ILE A 168 21.45 12.17 -6.48
CA ILE A 168 20.14 12.03 -5.83
C ILE A 168 19.79 10.56 -5.60
N SER A 169 20.09 9.68 -6.54
CA SER A 169 19.93 8.24 -6.40
C SER A 169 20.71 7.69 -5.20
N ILE A 170 21.98 8.08 -5.05
CA ILE A 170 22.81 7.63 -3.94
C ILE A 170 22.23 8.14 -2.61
N LEU A 171 21.82 9.41 -2.54
CA LEU A 171 21.20 9.98 -1.34
C LEU A 171 19.88 9.27 -0.99
N LEU A 172 19.04 8.95 -1.98
CA LEU A 172 17.80 8.20 -1.79
C LEU A 172 18.06 6.76 -1.36
N PHE A 173 19.13 6.13 -1.84
CA PHE A 173 19.53 4.80 -1.39
C PHE A 173 19.97 4.84 0.09
N ILE A 174 20.80 5.81 0.47
CA ILE A 174 21.19 6.01 1.88
C ILE A 174 19.95 6.24 2.76
N LEU A 175 19.02 7.08 2.31
CA LEU A 175 17.75 7.30 3.00
C LEU A 175 16.93 6.00 3.12
N ALA A 176 16.94 5.15 2.10
CA ALA A 176 16.23 3.88 2.10
C ALA A 176 16.78 2.89 3.13
N LEU A 177 18.09 2.89 3.36
CA LEU A 177 18.75 2.07 4.40
C LEU A 177 18.46 2.56 5.83
N SER A 178 18.00 3.80 5.98
CA SER A 178 17.65 4.47 7.25
C SER A 178 18.80 4.50 8.27
N ASN A 179 18.49 4.71 9.54
CA ASN A 179 19.43 4.67 10.67
C ASN A 179 19.78 3.24 11.13
N ASN A 180 19.35 2.20 10.42
CA ASN A 180 19.48 0.81 10.84
C ASN A 180 19.85 -0.07 9.63
N ILE A 181 21.13 -0.20 9.31
CA ILE A 181 21.59 -0.83 8.07
C ILE A 181 21.81 -2.31 8.27
N HIS A 182 21.10 -3.13 7.49
CA HIS A 182 21.25 -4.59 7.52
C HIS A 182 21.80 -5.12 6.19
N LEU A 183 22.50 -6.25 6.27
CA LEU A 183 22.81 -7.13 5.15
C LEU A 183 22.25 -8.51 5.49
N SER A 184 21.26 -8.99 4.74
CA SER A 184 20.47 -10.16 5.14
C SER A 184 19.87 -9.91 6.54
N ASN A 185 19.90 -10.89 7.44
CA ASN A 185 19.44 -10.77 8.82
C ASN A 185 20.50 -10.19 9.78
N LEU A 186 21.69 -9.84 9.28
CA LEU A 186 22.77 -9.28 10.08
C LEU A 186 22.63 -7.76 10.15
N ASN A 187 22.53 -7.23 11.37
CA ASN A 187 22.59 -5.79 11.59
C ASN A 187 24.06 -5.33 11.55
N LEU A 188 24.38 -4.45 10.61
CA LEU A 188 25.74 -3.90 10.45
C LEU A 188 25.91 -2.60 11.22
N ILE A 189 24.92 -1.72 11.18
CA ILE A 189 24.99 -0.37 11.76
C ILE A 189 23.62 -0.02 12.33
N TYR A 190 23.57 0.33 13.62
CA TYR A 190 22.40 0.93 14.24
C TYR A 190 22.78 2.27 14.88
N ILE A 191 22.07 3.32 14.48
CA ILE A 191 22.24 4.66 15.02
C ILE A 191 20.96 5.04 15.74
N ASP A 192 21.05 5.22 17.05
CA ASP A 192 19.94 5.71 17.85
C ASP A 192 19.69 7.19 17.54
N LEU A 193 18.45 7.52 17.15
CA LEU A 193 18.11 8.86 16.69
C LEU A 193 17.48 9.68 17.81
N PRO A 194 17.87 10.96 18.00
CA PRO A 194 17.13 11.86 18.85
C PRO A 194 15.65 11.95 18.43
N LYS A 195 14.73 12.02 19.41
CA LYS A 195 13.26 12.03 19.18
C LYS A 195 12.78 13.06 18.16
N PHE A 196 13.44 14.21 18.06
CA PHE A 196 13.12 15.23 17.07
C PHE A 196 13.40 14.75 15.63
N ILE A 197 14.54 14.07 15.42
CA ILE A 197 14.94 13.51 14.13
C ILE A 197 14.02 12.34 13.77
N GLU A 198 13.69 11.48 14.73
CA GLU A 198 12.69 10.41 14.54
C GLU A 198 11.33 10.95 14.11
N LYS A 199 10.88 12.07 14.68
CA LYS A 199 9.59 12.68 14.31
C LYS A 199 9.58 13.19 12.87
N ILE A 200 10.69 13.78 12.42
CA ILE A 200 10.84 14.26 11.03
C ILE A 200 10.85 13.07 10.06
N PHE A 201 11.71 12.09 10.31
CA PHE A 201 11.82 10.91 9.43
C PHE A 201 10.63 9.96 9.53
N GLY A 202 9.90 9.97 10.66
CA GLY A 202 8.65 9.23 10.85
C GLY A 202 7.50 9.67 9.95
N ILE A 203 7.63 10.80 9.24
CA ILE A 203 6.75 11.15 8.12
C ILE A 203 6.96 10.18 6.95
N ILE A 204 8.21 9.82 6.67
CA ILE A 204 8.61 8.82 5.66
C ILE A 204 8.83 7.48 6.38
N ARG A 205 7.77 6.99 7.01
CA ARG A 205 7.77 5.75 7.80
C ARG A 205 8.42 4.57 7.06
N ALA A 206 8.05 4.37 5.80
CA ALA A 206 8.59 3.34 4.92
C ALA A 206 9.69 3.91 4.02
N SER A 207 10.82 4.28 4.64
CA SER A 207 11.97 4.83 3.93
C SER A 207 12.51 3.88 2.86
N GLY A 208 12.39 2.56 3.07
CA GLY A 208 12.84 1.54 2.13
C GLY A 208 12.35 1.75 0.70
N ARG A 209 11.14 2.29 0.53
CA ARG A 209 10.54 2.57 -0.79
C ARG A 209 11.35 3.55 -1.64
N MET A 210 12.21 4.36 -1.03
CA MET A 210 13.08 5.31 -1.75
C MET A 210 14.10 4.60 -2.66
N VAL A 211 14.35 3.29 -2.44
CA VAL A 211 15.22 2.47 -3.30
C VAL A 211 14.70 2.32 -4.73
N TRP A 212 13.42 2.57 -4.99
CA TRP A 212 12.84 2.37 -6.32
C TRP A 212 13.39 3.35 -7.37
N ILE A 213 13.87 4.53 -6.98
CA ILE A 213 14.58 5.44 -7.89
C ILE A 213 15.95 4.83 -8.30
N PRO A 214 16.84 4.45 -7.36
CA PRO A 214 18.03 3.65 -7.67
C PRO A 214 17.76 2.42 -8.52
N PHE A 215 16.73 1.65 -8.19
CA PHE A 215 16.31 0.48 -8.94
C PHE A 215 16.13 0.78 -10.43
N TYR A 216 15.30 1.79 -10.78
CA TYR A 216 15.08 2.14 -12.18
C TYR A 216 16.31 2.79 -12.85
N LEU A 217 17.13 3.52 -12.08
CA LEU A 217 18.36 4.08 -12.61
C LEU A 217 19.40 3.02 -12.95
N ILE A 218 19.49 1.91 -12.20
CA ILE A 218 20.34 0.77 -12.55
C ILE A 218 19.97 0.25 -13.95
N TYR A 219 18.67 0.06 -14.22
CA TYR A 219 18.18 -0.38 -15.53
C TYR A 219 18.57 0.60 -16.65
N ILE A 220 18.31 1.89 -16.43
CA ILE A 220 18.64 2.95 -17.41
C ILE A 220 20.14 2.97 -17.69
N LEU A 221 20.98 2.88 -16.65
CA LEU A 221 22.43 2.85 -16.80
C LEU A 221 22.89 1.64 -17.62
N ILE A 222 22.40 0.44 -17.31
CA ILE A 222 22.71 -0.78 -18.09
C ILE A 222 22.42 -0.54 -19.58
N PHE A 223 21.24 -0.02 -19.93
CA PHE A 223 20.90 0.23 -21.32
C PHE A 223 21.71 1.35 -21.96
N ILE A 224 22.10 2.39 -21.22
CA ILE A 224 23.03 3.43 -21.70
C ILE A 224 24.39 2.79 -22.03
N VAL A 225 24.91 1.94 -21.15
CA VAL A 225 26.21 1.26 -21.36
C VAL A 225 26.13 0.38 -22.60
N ILE A 226 25.09 -0.45 -22.70
CA ILE A 226 24.85 -1.33 -23.85
C ILE A 226 24.78 -0.51 -25.14
N ASN A 227 24.07 0.63 -25.12
CA ASN A 227 23.98 1.51 -26.28
C ASN A 227 25.31 2.24 -26.61
N SER A 228 26.30 2.23 -25.73
CA SER A 228 27.61 2.81 -26.03
C SER A 228 28.52 1.87 -26.84
N PHE A 229 28.19 0.59 -26.95
CA PHE A 229 28.95 -0.38 -27.74
C PHE A 229 28.56 -0.37 -29.22
N ASP A 230 29.55 -0.63 -30.07
CA ASP A 230 29.40 -0.64 -31.54
C ASP A 230 28.73 -1.94 -32.04
N ASP A 231 28.95 -3.07 -31.35
CA ASP A 231 28.43 -4.40 -31.70
C ASP A 231 26.94 -4.58 -31.38
N LYS A 232 26.07 -3.77 -32.01
CA LYS A 232 24.62 -3.76 -31.74
C LYS A 232 23.96 -5.12 -31.93
N LYS A 233 24.41 -5.91 -32.90
CA LYS A 233 23.87 -7.25 -33.18
C LYS A 233 24.07 -8.21 -32.00
N ILE A 234 25.27 -8.24 -31.43
CA ILE A 234 25.61 -9.10 -30.28
C ILE A 234 24.78 -8.70 -29.07
N TRP A 235 24.69 -7.40 -28.78
CA TRP A 235 23.91 -6.92 -27.64
C TRP A 235 22.40 -7.18 -27.77
N ARG A 236 21.84 -7.15 -28.98
CA ARG A 236 20.46 -7.58 -29.21
C ARG A 236 20.26 -9.05 -28.83
N ILE A 237 21.19 -9.93 -29.21
CA ILE A 237 21.15 -11.36 -28.85
C ILE A 237 21.25 -11.51 -27.32
N ILE A 238 22.19 -10.83 -26.67
CA ILE A 238 22.37 -10.88 -25.20
C ILE A 238 21.10 -10.40 -24.48
N ILE A 239 20.46 -9.31 -24.95
CA ILE A 239 19.19 -8.83 -24.39
C ILE A 239 18.08 -9.86 -24.57
N LEU A 240 17.95 -10.47 -25.75
CA LEU A 240 16.95 -11.53 -25.98
C LEU A 240 17.18 -12.71 -25.04
N LEU A 241 18.42 -13.17 -24.87
CA LEU A 241 18.77 -14.21 -23.92
C LEU A 241 18.42 -13.81 -22.47
N ALA A 242 18.75 -12.59 -22.07
CA ALA A 242 18.42 -12.07 -20.74
C ALA A 242 16.90 -12.04 -20.49
N LEU A 243 16.12 -11.65 -21.51
CA LEU A 243 14.66 -11.68 -21.45
C LEU A 243 14.13 -13.11 -21.32
N THR A 244 14.68 -14.06 -22.09
CA THR A 244 14.31 -15.48 -21.98
C THR A 244 14.61 -16.04 -20.59
N VAL A 245 15.80 -15.76 -20.04
CA VAL A 245 16.16 -16.13 -18.67
C VAL A 245 15.16 -15.56 -17.67
N ASN A 246 14.82 -14.27 -17.79
CA ASN A 246 13.88 -13.62 -16.89
C ASN A 246 12.46 -14.25 -16.97
N VAL A 247 11.97 -14.55 -18.17
CA VAL A 247 10.65 -15.18 -18.36
C VAL A 247 10.60 -16.57 -17.73
N ILE A 248 11.64 -17.39 -17.93
CA ILE A 248 11.72 -18.74 -17.34
C ILE A 248 11.81 -18.64 -15.81
N ASP A 249 12.59 -17.69 -15.30
CA ASP A 249 12.81 -17.52 -13.87
C ASP A 249 11.55 -17.03 -13.13
N LEU A 250 10.71 -16.22 -13.79
CA LEU A 250 9.45 -15.70 -13.24
C LEU A 250 8.30 -16.73 -13.24
N ASN A 251 8.52 -17.98 -13.66
CA ASN A 251 7.47 -19.00 -13.72
C ASN A 251 6.72 -19.19 -12.39
N LYS A 252 7.41 -19.14 -11.24
CA LYS A 252 6.80 -19.32 -9.91
C LYS A 252 5.78 -18.21 -9.61
N VAL A 253 6.18 -16.96 -9.74
CA VAL A 253 5.29 -15.80 -9.51
C VAL A 253 4.21 -15.69 -10.60
N SER A 254 4.53 -16.01 -11.86
CA SER A 254 3.56 -16.02 -12.96
C SER A 254 2.44 -17.02 -12.69
N ASN A 255 2.78 -18.25 -12.31
CA ASN A 255 1.79 -19.25 -11.91
C ASN A 255 0.95 -18.78 -10.71
N LEU A 256 1.56 -18.14 -9.71
CA LEU A 256 0.82 -17.56 -8.60
C LEU A 256 -0.19 -16.51 -9.06
N PHE A 257 0.21 -15.60 -9.96
CA PHE A 257 -0.71 -14.60 -10.51
C PHE A 257 -1.84 -15.24 -11.31
N ILE A 258 -1.54 -16.18 -12.21
CA ILE A 258 -2.56 -16.93 -12.97
C ILE A 258 -3.57 -17.56 -12.02
N MET A 259 -3.11 -18.19 -10.93
CA MET A 259 -4.02 -18.79 -9.97
C MET A 259 -4.81 -17.76 -9.14
N LYS A 260 -4.25 -16.56 -8.88
CA LYS A 260 -4.93 -15.47 -8.16
C LYS A 260 -5.93 -14.70 -9.02
N THR A 261 -5.67 -14.56 -10.32
CA THR A 261 -6.48 -13.75 -11.24
C THR A 261 -7.32 -14.57 -12.21
N GLY A 262 -7.09 -15.89 -12.29
CA GLY A 262 -7.89 -16.84 -13.04
C GLY A 262 -9.22 -17.15 -12.35
N ASP A 263 -9.89 -18.24 -12.76
CA ASP A 263 -11.17 -18.62 -12.14
C ASP A 263 -10.98 -18.90 -10.65
N ILE A 264 -11.51 -17.97 -9.85
CA ILE A 264 -11.44 -18.00 -8.39
C ILE A 264 -12.08 -19.30 -7.87
N ASN A 265 -13.05 -19.90 -8.57
CA ASN A 265 -13.69 -21.12 -8.12
C ASN A 265 -12.78 -22.36 -8.31
N ILE A 266 -11.88 -22.33 -9.30
CA ILE A 266 -11.03 -23.47 -9.68
C ILE A 266 -9.65 -23.40 -9.00
N HIS A 267 -9.02 -22.22 -8.98
CA HIS A 267 -7.60 -22.10 -8.60
C HIS A 267 -7.38 -21.58 -7.18
N TYR A 268 -8.39 -20.96 -6.57
CA TYR A 268 -8.27 -20.37 -5.23
C TYR A 268 -7.94 -21.42 -4.16
N LYS A 269 -8.53 -22.62 -4.27
CA LYS A 269 -8.27 -23.72 -3.33
C LYS A 269 -6.76 -24.02 -3.25
N LYS A 270 -6.08 -24.04 -4.39
CA LYS A 270 -4.64 -24.35 -4.52
C LYS A 270 -3.72 -23.21 -4.06
N VAL A 271 -4.16 -21.95 -4.18
CA VAL A 271 -3.37 -20.77 -3.77
C VAL A 271 -3.40 -20.55 -2.27
N TYR A 272 -4.57 -20.72 -1.66
CA TYR A 272 -4.79 -20.35 -0.26
C TYR A 272 -4.72 -21.55 0.69
N SER A 273 -4.68 -22.81 0.21
CA SER A 273 -4.52 -24.00 1.07
C SER A 273 -3.14 -24.18 1.70
N GLY A 274 -2.18 -23.29 1.42
CA GLY A 274 -0.83 -23.35 1.98
C GLY A 274 -0.80 -23.10 3.50
N PRO A 275 0.24 -23.57 4.22
CA PRO A 275 0.35 -23.39 5.68
C PRO A 275 0.24 -21.92 6.13
N GLN A 276 0.69 -20.98 5.30
CA GLN A 276 0.70 -19.54 5.55
C GLN A 276 -0.69 -18.90 5.54
N HIS A 277 -1.65 -19.50 4.83
CA HIS A 277 -3.03 -18.99 4.69
C HIS A 277 -4.06 -19.92 5.33
N LYS A 278 -3.63 -20.92 6.12
CA LYS A 278 -4.49 -22.00 6.63
C LYS A 278 -5.69 -21.51 7.47
N SER A 279 -5.53 -20.41 8.20
CA SER A 279 -6.62 -19.75 8.97
C SER A 279 -7.62 -19.03 8.06
N GLU A 280 -7.13 -18.31 7.05
CA GLU A 280 -7.95 -17.64 6.04
C GLU A 280 -8.67 -18.68 5.17
N TYR A 281 -7.97 -19.71 4.72
CA TYR A 281 -8.50 -20.78 3.89
C TYR A 281 -9.65 -21.56 4.54
N LYS A 282 -9.55 -21.88 5.84
CA LYS A 282 -10.66 -22.55 6.56
C LYS A 282 -11.93 -21.68 6.62
N TYR A 283 -11.76 -20.35 6.60
CA TYR A 283 -12.84 -19.38 6.53
C TYR A 283 -13.46 -19.30 5.11
N TRP A 284 -12.67 -19.50 4.05
CA TRP A 284 -13.13 -19.44 2.66
C TRP A 284 -13.62 -20.78 2.06
N GLU A 285 -13.06 -21.93 2.45
CA GLU A 285 -13.49 -23.27 2.01
C GLU A 285 -14.94 -23.59 2.46
N MET A 286 -15.42 -22.88 3.48
CA MET A 286 -16.85 -22.83 3.86
C MET A 286 -17.75 -22.11 2.83
N GLN A 287 -17.24 -21.76 1.64
CA GLN A 287 -17.99 -21.22 0.49
C GLN A 287 -19.10 -20.24 0.90
N TRP A 288 -18.79 -19.14 1.60
CA TRP A 288 -19.80 -18.13 1.94
C TRP A 288 -21.11 -18.69 2.54
N ASN A 289 -21.09 -19.89 3.13
CA ASN A 289 -22.20 -20.37 3.92
C ASN A 289 -22.18 -19.49 5.15
N THR A 290 -23.04 -18.48 5.11
CA THR A 290 -23.19 -17.52 6.18
C THR A 290 -23.25 -18.28 7.51
N PRO A 291 -22.46 -17.90 8.53
CA PRO A 291 -22.59 -18.52 9.84
C PRO A 291 -23.97 -18.25 10.45
N LEU A 292 -24.68 -17.25 9.90
CA LEU A 292 -26.05 -16.88 10.24
C LEU A 292 -27.02 -17.91 9.64
N LYS A 293 -27.25 -19.02 10.34
CA LYS A 293 -28.09 -20.15 9.92
C LYS A 293 -29.44 -20.19 10.62
N SER A 294 -29.53 -19.55 11.78
CA SER A 294 -30.74 -19.52 12.59
C SER A 294 -31.87 -18.78 11.87
N LYS A 295 -33.10 -19.25 12.03
CA LYS A 295 -34.29 -18.75 11.30
C LYS A 295 -34.58 -17.27 11.60
N GLU A 296 -34.17 -16.81 12.77
CA GLU A 296 -34.29 -15.43 13.23
C GLU A 296 -33.68 -14.44 12.24
N TRP A 297 -32.61 -14.81 11.53
CA TRP A 297 -32.02 -13.97 10.50
C TRP A 297 -32.96 -13.74 9.31
N ASP A 298 -33.77 -14.72 8.92
CA ASP A 298 -34.79 -14.51 7.88
C ASP A 298 -35.84 -13.50 8.35
N ASP A 299 -36.25 -13.57 9.61
CA ASP A 299 -37.21 -12.63 10.20
C ASP A 299 -36.61 -11.23 10.33
N PHE A 300 -35.36 -11.13 10.81
CA PHE A 300 -34.66 -9.85 10.98
C PHE A 300 -34.56 -9.07 9.68
N SER A 301 -34.31 -9.75 8.55
CA SER A 301 -34.21 -9.11 7.23
C SER A 301 -35.51 -8.43 6.79
N ARG A 302 -36.66 -8.90 7.28
CA ARG A 302 -37.99 -8.37 6.96
C ARG A 302 -38.40 -7.27 7.93
N ILE A 303 -38.03 -7.41 9.20
CA ILE A 303 -38.48 -6.56 10.30
C ILE A 303 -37.63 -5.29 10.43
N TYR A 304 -36.31 -5.41 10.29
CA TYR A 304 -35.36 -4.34 10.60
C TYR A 304 -34.76 -3.73 9.33
N ARG A 305 -34.40 -2.44 9.40
CA ARG A 305 -33.80 -1.70 8.28
C ARG A 305 -32.35 -1.31 8.53
N GLN A 306 -31.87 -1.45 9.75
CA GLN A 306 -30.52 -1.06 10.14
C GLN A 306 -29.92 -2.02 11.17
N ILE A 307 -28.59 -2.19 11.13
CA ILE A 307 -27.82 -2.93 12.13
C ILE A 307 -26.84 -1.97 12.79
N ASN A 308 -26.99 -1.77 14.10
CA ASN A 308 -26.09 -0.99 14.91
C ASN A 308 -25.13 -1.90 15.67
N TYR A 309 -23.85 -1.69 15.43
CA TYR A 309 -22.78 -2.26 16.24
C TYR A 309 -22.61 -1.39 17.48
N ILE A 310 -22.74 -1.99 18.66
CA ILE A 310 -22.54 -1.27 19.91
C ILE A 310 -21.06 -0.88 20.04
N TYR A 311 -20.84 0.44 20.03
CA TYR A 311 -19.54 1.10 20.02
C TYR A 311 -18.72 0.79 18.75
N PRO A 312 -19.11 1.38 17.61
CA PRO A 312 -18.43 1.10 16.35
C PRO A 312 -16.97 1.57 16.41
N LYS A 313 -16.08 0.70 15.94
CA LYS A 313 -14.65 0.97 15.72
C LYS A 313 -14.30 0.65 14.25
N ASN A 314 -13.15 1.10 13.76
CA ASN A 314 -12.71 0.71 12.42
C ASN A 314 -12.38 -0.79 12.39
N ARG A 315 -12.90 -1.53 11.42
CA ARG A 315 -12.73 -3.00 11.30
C ARG A 315 -13.05 -3.73 12.61
N PRO A 316 -14.30 -3.61 13.11
CA PRO A 316 -14.69 -4.32 14.32
C PRO A 316 -14.75 -5.84 14.11
N ASP A 317 -14.79 -6.60 15.18
CA ASP A 317 -14.94 -8.06 15.11
C ASP A 317 -16.28 -8.41 14.45
N ASN A 318 -16.36 -9.51 13.70
CA ASN A 318 -17.57 -9.93 12.96
C ASN A 318 -18.15 -8.91 11.95
N TYR A 319 -17.47 -7.79 11.69
CA TYR A 319 -18.00 -6.72 10.82
C TYR A 319 -18.36 -7.22 9.42
N PHE A 320 -17.56 -8.11 8.86
CA PHE A 320 -17.74 -8.58 7.50
C PHE A 320 -19.00 -9.43 7.35
N ILE A 321 -19.27 -10.30 8.33
CA ILE A 321 -20.45 -11.17 8.38
C ILE A 321 -21.71 -10.31 8.42
N LEU A 322 -21.76 -9.37 9.37
CA LEU A 322 -22.93 -8.49 9.57
C LEU A 322 -23.09 -7.50 8.41
N ALA A 323 -22.00 -6.93 7.87
CA ALA A 323 -22.05 -6.01 6.75
C ALA A 323 -22.49 -6.70 5.45
N LEU A 324 -22.05 -7.93 5.18
CA LEU A 324 -22.57 -8.70 4.05
C LEU A 324 -24.07 -8.96 4.21
N TYR A 325 -24.47 -9.45 5.37
CA TYR A 325 -25.87 -9.74 5.65
C TYR A 325 -26.74 -8.49 5.48
N ALA A 326 -26.30 -7.34 6.02
CA ALA A 326 -26.96 -6.05 5.82
C ALA A 326 -27.05 -5.67 4.34
N ALA A 327 -25.94 -5.79 3.59
CA ALA A 327 -25.91 -5.46 2.16
C ALA A 327 -26.86 -6.33 1.33
N LYS A 328 -26.92 -7.64 1.58
CA LYS A 328 -27.84 -8.57 0.91
C LYS A 328 -29.30 -8.23 1.17
N ASN A 329 -29.60 -7.72 2.38
CA ASN A 329 -30.96 -7.41 2.83
C ASN A 329 -31.30 -5.91 2.77
N LYS A 330 -30.50 -5.09 2.09
CA LYS A 330 -30.71 -3.64 1.94
C LYS A 330 -30.85 -2.89 3.28
N MET A 331 -30.06 -3.29 4.28
CA MET A 331 -30.00 -2.65 5.59
C MET A 331 -28.83 -1.67 5.67
N SER A 332 -28.97 -0.56 6.41
CA SER A 332 -27.84 0.32 6.74
C SER A 332 -27.05 -0.20 7.94
N VAL A 333 -25.80 0.24 8.07
CA VAL A 333 -24.90 -0.11 9.18
C VAL A 333 -24.15 1.12 9.69
N ASN A 334 -23.82 1.15 10.99
CA ASN A 334 -22.99 2.21 11.58
C ASN A 334 -21.50 1.83 11.74
N PHE A 335 -21.07 0.74 11.11
CA PHE A 335 -19.73 0.16 11.24
C PHE A 335 -19.18 -0.32 9.89
N GLY A 336 -17.87 -0.58 9.81
CA GLY A 336 -17.25 -1.08 8.58
C GLY A 336 -15.72 -1.05 8.59
N SER A 337 -15.15 -1.34 7.44
CA SER A 337 -13.70 -1.21 7.17
C SER A 337 -13.45 0.04 6.33
N PHE A 338 -13.13 1.15 6.97
CA PHE A 338 -12.86 2.42 6.30
C PHE A 338 -11.37 2.70 6.23
N SER A 339 -10.91 3.27 5.12
CA SER A 339 -9.54 3.76 4.99
C SER A 339 -9.27 4.97 5.91
N ARG A 340 -10.32 5.74 6.20
CA ARG A 340 -10.31 6.92 7.07
C ARG A 340 -11.56 6.95 7.93
N VAL A 341 -11.41 7.34 9.19
CA VAL A 341 -12.50 7.40 10.15
C VAL A 341 -12.53 8.78 10.79
N LYS A 342 -13.69 9.44 10.70
CA LYS A 342 -13.96 10.71 11.37
C LYS A 342 -14.16 10.45 12.86
N LYS A 343 -13.09 10.64 13.65
CA LYS A 343 -13.08 10.36 15.09
C LYS A 343 -14.22 11.05 15.84
N GLN A 344 -14.53 12.29 15.49
CA GLN A 344 -15.61 13.05 16.11
C GLN A 344 -16.97 12.35 15.94
N GLN A 345 -17.29 11.88 14.73
CA GLN A 345 -18.53 11.15 14.46
C GLN A 345 -18.59 9.83 15.24
N VAL A 346 -17.46 9.14 15.40
CA VAL A 346 -17.41 7.92 16.23
C VAL A 346 -17.69 8.23 17.70
N ILE A 347 -17.13 9.32 18.24
CA ILE A 347 -17.37 9.74 19.62
C ILE A 347 -18.85 10.08 19.84
N GLU A 348 -19.45 10.83 18.92
CA GLU A 348 -20.86 11.21 18.95
C GLU A 348 -21.78 9.98 18.88
N GLU A 349 -21.49 9.05 17.97
CA GLU A 349 -22.26 7.80 17.82
C GLU A 349 -22.14 6.91 19.05
N VAL A 350 -20.94 6.79 19.63
CA VAL A 350 -20.72 6.05 20.89
C VAL A 350 -21.50 6.68 22.04
N ALA A 351 -21.52 8.01 22.14
CA ALA A 351 -22.28 8.72 23.16
C ALA A 351 -23.80 8.49 23.00
N LYS A 352 -24.31 8.53 21.76
CA LYS A 352 -25.72 8.20 21.43
C LYS A 352 -26.07 6.79 21.87
N LEU A 353 -25.26 5.79 21.51
CA LEU A 353 -25.50 4.39 21.86
C LEU A 353 -25.44 4.13 23.37
N LYS A 354 -24.57 4.83 24.11
CA LYS A 354 -24.54 4.78 25.58
C LYS A 354 -25.87 5.20 26.20
N LEU A 355 -26.46 6.29 25.70
CA LEU A 355 -27.75 6.77 26.18
C LEU A 355 -28.88 5.80 25.83
N ILE A 356 -28.88 5.25 24.61
CA ILE A 356 -29.86 4.24 24.17
C ILE A 356 -29.84 3.03 25.10
N ILE A 357 -28.65 2.48 25.38
CA ILE A 357 -28.50 1.31 26.25
C ILE A 357 -28.94 1.66 27.67
N LYS A 358 -28.42 2.74 28.26
CA LYS A 358 -28.73 3.14 29.64
C LYS A 358 -30.23 3.35 29.88
N ASN A 359 -30.94 3.89 28.90
CA ASN A 359 -32.38 4.16 29.01
C ASN A 359 -33.24 3.01 28.47
N SER A 360 -32.63 1.92 27.99
CA SER A 360 -33.30 0.82 27.27
C SER A 360 -34.22 1.30 26.14
N ASN A 361 -33.88 2.44 25.52
CA ASN A 361 -34.69 3.10 24.50
C ASN A 361 -34.20 2.71 23.09
N TYR A 362 -34.30 1.43 22.78
CA TYR A 362 -33.88 0.88 21.50
C TYR A 362 -34.86 1.23 20.37
N GLU A 363 -34.33 1.71 19.25
CA GLU A 363 -35.10 2.08 18.05
C GLU A 363 -35.76 0.83 17.43
N SER A 364 -37.08 0.87 17.20
CA SER A 364 -37.84 -0.33 16.82
C SER A 364 -37.44 -0.93 15.46
N ASN A 365 -36.85 -0.15 14.57
CA ASN A 365 -36.40 -0.59 13.23
C ASN A 365 -34.91 -1.01 13.18
N THR A 366 -34.26 -1.16 14.34
CA THR A 366 -32.81 -1.38 14.46
C THR A 366 -32.48 -2.69 15.14
N LEU A 367 -31.63 -3.50 14.50
CA LEU A 367 -30.98 -4.63 15.14
C LEU A 367 -29.72 -4.14 15.86
N TYR A 368 -29.53 -4.52 17.12
CA TYR A 368 -28.36 -4.13 17.90
C TYR A 368 -27.45 -5.34 18.14
N TYR A 369 -26.20 -5.25 17.71
CA TYR A 369 -25.16 -6.24 17.95
C TYR A 369 -24.20 -5.78 19.03
N PHE A 370 -24.04 -6.61 20.07
CA PHE A 370 -23.13 -6.35 21.18
C PHE A 370 -21.84 -7.16 21.00
N ASN A 371 -20.69 -6.50 21.15
CA ASN A 371 -19.40 -7.19 21.20
C ASN A 371 -18.82 -7.33 22.61
N ASN A 372 -19.43 -6.64 23.58
CA ASN A 372 -18.99 -6.61 24.98
C ASN A 372 -20.06 -7.27 25.85
N LYS A 373 -19.62 -8.20 26.70
CA LYS A 373 -20.50 -8.96 27.58
C LYS A 373 -21.16 -8.08 28.66
N THR A 374 -20.48 -7.06 29.16
CA THR A 374 -21.02 -6.16 30.19
C THR A 374 -22.24 -5.39 29.69
N ASP A 375 -22.14 -4.77 28.52
CA ASP A 375 -23.26 -4.02 27.91
C ASP A 375 -24.39 -4.96 27.48
N TRP A 376 -24.03 -6.16 27.02
CA TRP A 376 -24.98 -7.22 26.70
C TRP A 376 -25.78 -7.69 27.92
N ASP A 377 -25.10 -7.99 29.03
CA ASP A 377 -25.74 -8.44 30.27
C ASP A 377 -26.65 -7.33 30.83
N TYR A 378 -26.25 -6.06 30.70
CA TYR A 378 -27.10 -4.92 31.04
C TYR A 378 -28.37 -4.89 30.17
N ALA A 379 -28.23 -4.99 28.84
CA ALA A 379 -29.36 -5.01 27.91
C ALA A 379 -30.30 -6.19 28.14
N LYS A 380 -29.74 -7.36 28.50
CA LYS A 380 -30.51 -8.56 28.83
C LYS A 380 -31.32 -8.41 30.12
N ASN A 381 -30.74 -7.79 31.16
CA ASN A 381 -31.40 -7.58 32.43
C ASN A 381 -32.47 -6.48 32.38
N ASN A 382 -32.35 -5.53 31.44
CA ASN A 382 -33.28 -4.40 31.27
C ASN A 382 -34.09 -4.47 29.96
N ARG A 383 -34.27 -5.67 29.41
CA ARG A 383 -35.03 -5.87 28.16
C ARG A 383 -36.48 -5.40 28.33
N ARG A 384 -37.06 -4.81 27.28
CA ARG A 384 -38.48 -4.46 27.26
C ARG A 384 -39.31 -5.67 26.87
N ASP A 385 -40.58 -5.65 27.25
CA ASP A 385 -41.54 -6.68 26.82
C ASP A 385 -41.64 -6.70 25.29
N GLY A 386 -41.59 -7.89 24.70
CA GLY A 386 -41.58 -8.09 23.26
C GLY A 386 -40.20 -8.01 22.58
N ASP A 387 -39.15 -7.55 23.26
CA ASP A 387 -37.78 -7.55 22.73
C ASP A 387 -37.18 -8.98 22.75
N LEU A 388 -36.51 -9.37 21.67
CA LEU A 388 -35.67 -10.57 21.64
C LEU A 388 -34.25 -10.19 22.04
N VAL A 389 -33.74 -10.83 23.10
CA VAL A 389 -32.36 -10.68 23.57
C VAL A 389 -31.74 -12.07 23.70
N ALA A 390 -31.04 -12.52 22.66
CA ALA A 390 -30.45 -13.86 22.59
C ALA A 390 -29.08 -13.88 21.92
N VAL A 391 -28.34 -14.97 22.16
CA VAL A 391 -27.13 -15.31 21.39
C VAL A 391 -27.57 -16.17 20.20
N ILE A 392 -27.47 -15.62 18.99
CA ILE A 392 -27.92 -16.26 17.75
C ILE A 392 -26.70 -16.51 16.87
N ASP A 393 -26.41 -17.77 16.56
CA ASP A 393 -25.22 -18.19 15.80
C ASP A 393 -23.90 -17.61 16.37
N GLY A 394 -23.83 -17.49 17.70
CA GLY A 394 -22.67 -16.92 18.41
C GLY A 394 -22.61 -15.40 18.46
N LEU A 395 -23.61 -14.69 17.94
CA LEU A 395 -23.72 -13.23 17.98
C LEU A 395 -24.72 -12.78 19.06
N MET A 396 -24.32 -11.84 19.92
CA MET A 396 -25.17 -11.27 20.96
C MET A 396 -26.08 -10.19 20.35
N ILE A 397 -27.36 -10.52 20.16
CA ILE A 397 -28.31 -9.70 19.39
C ILE A 397 -29.48 -9.26 20.28
N LEU A 398 -29.75 -7.94 20.26
CA LEU A 398 -30.99 -7.36 20.74
C LEU A 398 -31.82 -6.91 19.53
N ALA A 399 -33.03 -7.44 19.43
CA ALA A 399 -33.99 -7.19 18.37
C ALA A 399 -35.27 -6.59 19.02
N PRO A 400 -35.43 -5.26 18.94
CA PRO A 400 -36.55 -4.56 19.57
C PRO A 400 -37.91 -4.97 19.00
N GLU A 401 -38.91 -5.15 19.88
CA GLU A 401 -40.30 -5.49 19.54
C GLU A 401 -40.43 -6.75 18.65
N TYR A 402 -39.43 -7.63 18.65
CA TYR A 402 -39.37 -8.78 17.75
C TYR A 402 -40.61 -9.69 17.85
N TYR A 403 -41.04 -10.04 19.06
CA TYR A 403 -42.19 -10.94 19.25
C TYR A 403 -43.52 -10.28 18.86
N ILE A 404 -43.65 -8.98 19.17
CA ILE A 404 -44.81 -8.16 18.80
C ILE A 404 -44.95 -8.10 17.29
N LYS A 405 -43.84 -7.85 16.58
CA LYS A 405 -43.82 -7.76 15.11
C LYS A 405 -44.03 -9.09 14.40
N LEU A 406 -43.82 -10.20 15.10
CA LEU A 406 -44.16 -11.54 14.62
C LEU A 406 -45.59 -11.98 14.94
N GLY A 407 -46.37 -11.16 15.65
CA GLY A 407 -47.73 -11.52 16.07
C GLY A 407 -47.76 -12.66 17.10
N LYS A 408 -46.67 -12.87 17.84
CA LYS A 408 -46.57 -13.84 18.93
C LYS A 408 -46.64 -13.07 20.24
N ASN A 409 -47.81 -13.06 20.88
CA ASN A 409 -47.98 -12.56 22.24
C ASN A 409 -47.45 -13.57 23.26
#